data_AF-A0AAE3GNU2-F1
#
_entry.id   AF-A0AAE3GNU2-F1
#
_cell.length_a   1.000
_cell.length_b   1.000
_cell.length_c   1.000
_cell.angle_alpha   90.00
_cell.angle_beta   90.00
_cell.angle_gamma   90.00
#
_symmetry.space_group_name_H-M   'P 1'
#
loop_
_entity.id
_entity.type
_entity.pdbx_description
1 polymer ?
#
loop_
_entity_poly.entity_id
_entity_poly.type
_entity_poly.pdbx_seq_one_letter_code
_entity_poly.pdbx_strand_id
1 'polypeptide(L)' 'MTDLLERAIARLQTLPASEQDAIAAMILAEIEDERRWDESFSRSPNILAKLAASAMAEYRAGQTQELDPETL' A
#
# COMPACT_ATOMS: atom_id res chain seq x y z
N MET A 1 -9.94 1.41 23.57
CA MET A 1 -9.92 0.82 22.21
C MET A 1 -10.96 1.59 21.40
N THR A 2 -10.87 1.70 20.07
CA THR A 2 -11.94 2.36 19.31
C THR A 2 -13.16 1.44 19.27
N ASP A 3 -14.38 2.00 19.18
CA ASP A 3 -15.62 1.19 19.09
C ASP A 3 -15.55 0.15 17.96
N LEU A 4 -14.98 0.54 16.82
CA LEU A 4 -14.80 -0.35 15.68
C LEU A 4 -13.86 -1.53 15.99
N LEU A 5 -12.73 -1.26 16.66
CA LEU A 5 -11.77 -2.31 17.03
C LEU A 5 -12.34 -3.25 18.10
N GLU A 6 -13.12 -2.71 19.06
CA GLU A 6 -13.84 -3.52 20.05
C GLU A 6 -14.82 -4.48 19.39
N ARG A 7 -15.63 -3.99 18.45
CA ARG A 7 -16.60 -4.81 17.70
C ARG A 7 -15.92 -5.87 16.83
N ALA A 8 -14.79 -5.52 16.20
CA ALA A 8 -14.01 -6.47 15.40
C ALA A 8 -13.47 -7.62 16.27
N ILE A 9 -12.87 -7.30 17.42
CA ILE A 9 -12.34 -8.30 18.36
C ILE A 9 -13.47 -9.18 18.91
N ALA A 10 -14.59 -8.57 19.31
CA ALA A 10 -15.75 -9.31 19.81
C ALA A 10 -16.28 -10.32 18.78
N ARG A 11 -16.30 -9.96 17.48
CA ARG A 11 -16.67 -10.89 16.42
C ARG A 11 -15.63 -12.00 16.23
N LEU A 12 -14.35 -11.66 16.24
CA LEU A 12 -13.23 -12.61 16.13
C LEU A 12 -13.29 -13.69 17.23
N GLN A 13 -13.57 -13.30 18.47
CA GLN A 13 -13.68 -14.23 19.61
C GLN A 13 -14.77 -15.30 19.44
N THR A 14 -15.76 -15.08 18.56
CA THR A 14 -16.81 -16.07 18.27
C THR A 14 -16.39 -17.15 17.27
N LEU A 15 -15.23 -17.02 16.62
CA LEU A 15 -14.76 -17.93 15.58
C LEU A 15 -13.93 -19.09 16.18
N PRO A 16 -13.73 -20.20 15.44
CA PRO A 16 -12.77 -21.23 15.81
C PRO A 16 -11.34 -20.68 15.93
N ALA A 17 -10.53 -21.27 16.81
CA ALA A 17 -9.16 -20.80 17.07
C ALA A 17 -8.29 -20.69 15.79
N SER A 18 -8.43 -21.64 14.86
CA SER A 18 -7.71 -21.62 13.59
C SER A 18 -8.07 -20.41 12.72
N GLU A 19 -9.34 -19.98 12.74
CA GLU A 19 -9.77 -18.79 12.00
C GLU A 19 -9.33 -17.51 12.71
N GLN A 20 -9.35 -17.50 14.05
CA GLN A 20 -8.81 -16.39 14.84
C GLN A 20 -7.33 -16.16 14.54
N ASP A 21 -6.52 -17.22 14.56
CA ASP A 21 -5.09 -17.15 14.30
C ASP A 21 -4.80 -16.71 12.86
N ALA A 22 -5.53 -17.24 11.88
CA ALA A 22 -5.37 -16.85 10.48
C ALA A 22 -5.67 -15.35 10.26
N ILE A 23 -6.76 -14.85 10.85
CA ILE A 23 -7.12 -13.43 10.75
C ILE A 23 -6.13 -12.56 11.52
N ALA A 24 -5.71 -12.96 12.71
CA ALA A 24 -4.71 -12.24 13.49
C ALA A 24 -3.39 -12.12 12.73
N ALA A 25 -2.93 -13.20 12.08
CA ALA A 25 -1.72 -13.20 11.26
C ALA A 25 -1.84 -12.22 10.09
N MET A 26 -2.98 -12.16 9.41
CA MET A 26 -3.21 -11.19 8.32
C MET A 26 -3.16 -9.75 8.82
N ILE A 27 -3.82 -9.44 9.95
CA ILE A 27 -3.82 -8.09 10.52
C ILE A 27 -2.40 -7.66 10.92
N LEU A 28 -1.64 -8.56 11.55
CA LEU A 28 -0.26 -8.26 11.96
C LEU A 28 0.66 -8.04 10.75
N ALA A 29 0.50 -8.84 9.70
CA ALA A 29 1.25 -8.66 8.46
C ALA A 29 0.94 -7.30 7.81
N GLU A 30 -0.34 -6.94 7.69
CA GLU A 30 -0.76 -5.66 7.11
C GLU A 30 -0.20 -4.45 7.88
N ILE A 31 -0.20 -4.51 9.22
CA ILE A 31 0.35 -3.43 10.05
C ILE A 31 1.85 -3.25 9.79
N GLU A 32 2.61 -4.35 9.66
CA GLU A 32 4.03 -4.27 9.37
C GLU A 32 4.30 -3.83 7.92
N ASP A 33 3.48 -4.27 6.96
CA ASP A 33 3.56 -3.84 5.57
C ASP A 33 3.33 -2.35 5.43
N GLU A 34 2.28 -1.81 6.06
CA GLU A 34 2.00 -0.37 6.09
C GLU A 34 3.14 0.40 6.75
N ARG A 35 3.68 -0.09 7.87
CA ARG A 35 4.83 0.54 8.55
C ARG A 35 6.05 0.61 7.62
N ARG A 36 6.35 -0.48 6.92
CA ARG A 36 7.48 -0.54 5.97
C ARG A 36 7.25 0.38 4.78
N TRP A 37 6.01 0.45 4.30
CA TRP A 37 5.62 1.35 3.21
C TRP A 37 5.80 2.81 3.61
N ASP A 38 5.27 3.24 4.74
CA ASP A 38 5.43 4.59 5.28
C ASP A 38 6.90 4.98 5.43
N GLU A 39 7.71 4.08 6.00
CA GLU A 39 9.13 4.31 6.19
C GLU A 39 9.88 4.46 4.86
N SER A 40 9.57 3.61 3.87
CA SER A 40 10.15 3.69 2.52
C SER A 40 9.71 4.97 1.80
N PHE A 41 8.40 5.24 1.81
CA PHE A 41 7.79 6.34 1.10
C PHE A 41 8.25 7.69 1.64
N SER A 42 8.36 7.86 2.96
CA SER A 42 8.84 9.11 3.59
C SER A 42 10.25 9.51 3.14
N ARG A 43 11.09 8.56 2.71
CA ARG A 43 12.46 8.80 2.20
C ARG A 43 12.53 8.99 0.69
N SER A 44 11.45 8.69 -0.02
CA SER A 44 11.38 8.75 -1.49
C SER A 44 11.15 10.14 -2.14
N PRO A 45 10.73 11.24 -1.48
CA PRO A 45 10.28 12.45 -2.17
C PRO A 45 11.27 13.03 -3.17
N ASN A 46 12.56 13.08 -2.82
CA ASN A 46 13.59 13.62 -3.71
C ASN A 46 13.82 12.75 -4.95
N ILE A 47 13.72 11.42 -4.82
CA ILE A 47 13.91 10.49 -5.95
C ILE A 47 12.67 10.55 -6.85
N LEU A 48 11.47 10.55 -6.27
CA LEU A 48 10.22 10.68 -7.02
C LEU A 48 10.14 12.03 -7.76
N ALA A 49 10.57 13.13 -7.14
CA ALA A 49 10.62 14.44 -7.78
C ALA A 49 11.58 14.46 -8.98
N LYS A 50 12.73 13.80 -8.87
CA LYS A 50 13.67 13.65 -10.00
C LYS A 50 13.07 12.80 -11.12
N LEU A 51 12.42 11.68 -10.77
CA LEU A 51 11.76 10.81 -11.75
C LEU A 51 10.66 11.56 -12.50
N ALA A 52 9.82 12.32 -11.78
CA ALA A 52 8.77 13.14 -12.38
C ALA A 52 9.35 14.23 -13.29
N ALA A 53 10.42 14.89 -12.88
CA ALA A 53 11.09 15.90 -13.69
C ALA A 53 11.65 15.31 -15.00
N SER A 54 12.27 14.13 -14.94
CA SER A 54 12.75 13.41 -16.11
C SER A 54 11.62 13.03 -17.06
N ALA A 55 10.55 12.42 -16.55
CA ALA A 55 9.39 12.04 -17.36
C ALA A 55 8.77 13.25 -18.07
N MET A 56 8.67 14.40 -17.38
CA MET A 56 8.19 15.64 -17.98
C MET A 56 9.14 16.22 -19.03
N ALA A 57 10.46 16.04 -18.87
CA ALA A 57 11.44 16.44 -19.87
C ALA A 57 11.33 15.59 -21.14
N GLU A 58 11.21 14.27 -20.99
CA GLU A 58 10.99 13.32 -22.09
C GLU A 58 9.69 13.63 -22.85
N TYR A 59 8.60 13.88 -22.14
CA TYR A 59 7.32 14.29 -22.74
C TYR A 59 7.49 15.56 -23.59
N ARG A 60 8.13 16.60 -23.04
CA ARG A 60 8.38 17.87 -23.75
C ARG A 60 9.32 17.70 -24.94
N ALA A 61 10.22 16.72 -24.89
CA ALA A 61 11.11 16.36 -25.99
C ALA A 61 10.43 15.50 -27.06
N GLY A 62 9.15 15.13 -26.90
CA GLY A 62 8.43 14.25 -27.83
C GLY A 62 8.92 12.79 -27.78
N GLN A 63 9.54 12.38 -26.68
CA GLN A 63 10.09 11.03 -26.48
C GLN A 63 9.09 10.06 -25.85
N THR A 64 7.87 10.51 -25.59
CA THR A 64 6.78 9.70 -25.04
C THR A 64 5.76 9.36 -26.11
N GLN A 65 5.08 8.23 -25.94
CA GLN A 65 3.94 7.84 -26.77
C GLN A 65 2.66 7.76 -25.92
N GLU A 66 1.50 7.87 -26.58
CA GLU A 66 0.22 7.62 -25.93
C GLU A 66 0.13 6.14 -25.50
N LEU A 67 -0.43 5.92 -24.30
CA LEU A 67 -0.65 4.59 -23.78
C LEU A 67 -1.88 3.98 -24.47
N ASP A 68 -1.71 2.84 -25.14
CA ASP A 68 -2.82 2.02 -25.64
C ASP A 68 -3.05 0.82 -24.70
N PRO A 69 -4.08 0.86 -23.83
CA PRO A 69 -4.34 -0.20 -22.86
C PRO A 69 -4.63 -1.57 -23.46
N GLU A 70 -5.07 -1.65 -24.72
CA GLU A 70 -5.38 -2.92 -25.40
C GLU A 70 -4.12 -3.65 -25.88
N THR A 71 -2.95 -3.02 -25.76
CA THR A 71 -1.66 -3.56 -26.20
C THR A 71 -0.67 -3.81 -25.05
N LEU A 72 -1.14 -3.71 -23.80
CA LEU A 72 -0.37 -3.95 -22.58
C LEU A 72 -0.12 -5.44 -22.29
#